data_AF-A0A7S0VDH3-F1
#
_entry.id   AF-A0A7S0VDH3-F1
#
_cell.length_a   1.000
_cell.length_b   1.000
_cell.length_c   1.000
_cell.angle_alpha   90.00
_cell.angle_beta   90.00
_cell.angle_gamma   90.00
#
_symmetry.space_group_name_H-M   'P 1'
#
loop_
_entity.id
_entity.type
_entity.pdbx_description
1 polymer ?
#
loop_
_entity_poly.entity_id
_entity_poly.type
_entity_poly.pdbx_seq_one_letter_code
_entity_poly.pdbx_strand_id
1 'polypeptide(L)'
;GEEAERMEREGKDDREFVLQSLDEKLEGQLEVSYHIYKSFWGLQKWLHDPLQLLTSDKASSNLEQMAQMMSLVLDNFAAYSVSDLEAAAGVGAEREFYFPGFLTSTRLISLELQDTHFRRHVLVQYIIVLLFLCDSSLHPPKSSDIKKPAMEELRRLTDRCWKLLEEIPPQGRRFAASLRKVMDRENNWTAWKKAKCPDFGRAPLSEAPVIEVGTKRKEVLAASNVWKRRYFGDKARARLEVEGLLE
;
A
#
# COMPACT_ATOMS: atom_id res chain seq x y z
N GLY A 1 3.14 63.22 -44.32
CA GLY A 1 3.82 62.68 -45.51
C GLY A 1 4.67 61.49 -45.15
N GLU A 2 5.61 61.64 -44.22
CA GLU A 2 6.55 60.55 -43.86
C GLU A 2 6.19 59.80 -42.56
N GLU A 3 5.34 60.36 -41.69
CA GLU A 3 4.92 59.70 -40.43
C GLU A 3 3.81 58.65 -40.63
N ALA A 4 2.94 58.83 -41.63
CA ALA A 4 1.91 57.85 -41.97
C ALA A 4 2.49 56.59 -42.65
N GLU A 5 3.56 56.76 -43.45
CA GLU A 5 4.29 55.64 -44.08
C GLU A 5 5.14 54.85 -43.08
N ARG A 6 5.46 55.43 -41.91
CA ARG A 6 6.22 54.75 -40.86
C ARG A 6 5.37 53.77 -40.07
N MET A 7 4.08 54.09 -39.82
CA MET A 7 3.15 53.17 -39.16
C MET A 7 2.74 51.99 -40.05
N GLU A 8 2.69 52.14 -41.38
CA GLU A 8 2.40 51.02 -42.30
C GLU A 8 3.55 50.02 -42.43
N ARG A 9 4.78 50.37 -42.01
CA ARG A 9 5.95 49.46 -42.07
C ARG A 9 6.16 48.63 -40.80
N GLU A 10 5.48 48.95 -39.69
CA GLU A 10 5.58 48.16 -38.45
C GLU A 10 4.57 47.00 -38.36
N GLY A 11 3.63 46.89 -39.32
CA GLY A 11 2.63 45.82 -39.39
C GLY A 11 2.99 44.62 -40.28
N LYS A 12 4.28 44.29 -40.43
CA LYS A 12 4.74 43.28 -41.42
C LYS A 12 5.82 42.32 -40.90
N ASP A 13 5.77 41.98 -39.62
CA ASP A 13 6.41 40.75 -39.13
C ASP A 13 5.29 39.72 -38.88
N ASP A 14 4.60 39.33 -39.96
CA ASP A 14 3.88 38.07 -40.05
C ASP A 14 4.92 36.94 -40.07
N ARG A 15 5.65 36.79 -38.95
CA ARG A 15 6.04 35.46 -38.53
C ARG A 15 4.75 34.80 -38.10
N GLU A 16 4.08 34.23 -39.09
CA GLU A 16 3.24 33.07 -38.92
C GLU A 16 4.03 32.13 -38.02
N PHE A 17 3.75 32.21 -36.72
CA PHE A 17 4.22 31.24 -35.75
C PHE A 17 3.47 29.99 -36.16
N VAL A 18 4.06 29.25 -37.10
CA VAL A 18 3.61 27.94 -37.49
C VAL A 18 3.63 27.14 -36.19
N LEU A 19 2.47 27.07 -35.53
CA LEU A 19 2.15 26.03 -34.58
C LEU A 19 2.21 24.75 -35.38
N GLN A 20 3.43 24.25 -35.56
CA GLN A 20 3.71 22.98 -36.18
C GLN A 20 3.03 21.93 -35.31
N SER A 21 1.81 21.56 -35.73
CA SER A 21 0.93 20.49 -35.25
C SER A 21 1.13 20.03 -33.81
N LEU A 22 0.86 20.92 -32.84
CA LEU A 22 0.48 20.45 -31.50
C LEU A 22 -0.69 19.47 -31.63
N ASP A 23 -1.63 19.69 -32.55
CA ASP A 23 -2.80 18.84 -32.77
C ASP A 23 -2.48 17.42 -33.25
N GLU A 24 -1.51 17.16 -34.14
CA GLU A 24 -1.19 15.77 -34.54
C GLU A 24 -0.50 15.00 -33.40
N LYS A 25 0.40 15.67 -32.66
CA LYS A 25 1.00 15.08 -31.45
C LYS A 25 -0.05 14.88 -30.37
N LEU A 26 -0.99 15.81 -30.22
CA LEU A 26 -2.09 15.73 -29.26
C LEU A 26 -3.07 14.63 -29.67
N GLU A 27 -3.38 14.48 -30.97
CA GLU A 27 -4.25 13.44 -31.53
C GLU A 27 -3.64 12.06 -31.38
N GLY A 28 -2.36 11.88 -31.71
CA GLY A 28 -1.65 10.63 -31.46
C GLY A 28 -1.53 10.31 -29.96
N GLN A 29 -1.28 11.32 -29.12
CA GLN A 29 -1.33 11.15 -27.67
C GLN A 29 -2.75 10.84 -27.16
N LEU A 30 -3.78 11.44 -27.73
CA LEU A 30 -5.20 11.20 -27.41
C LEU A 30 -5.62 9.79 -27.80
N GLU A 31 -5.17 9.29 -28.95
CA GLU A 31 -5.46 7.95 -29.43
C GLU A 31 -4.79 6.88 -28.57
N VAL A 32 -3.48 7.04 -28.27
CA VAL A 32 -2.76 6.18 -27.33
C VAL A 32 -3.42 6.23 -25.94
N SER A 33 -3.80 7.42 -25.48
CA SER A 33 -4.50 7.60 -24.21
C SER A 33 -5.87 6.95 -24.21
N TYR A 34 -6.57 6.91 -25.36
CA TYR A 34 -7.88 6.27 -25.50
C TYR A 34 -7.78 4.74 -25.44
N HIS A 35 -6.76 4.14 -26.08
CA HIS A 35 -6.52 2.70 -25.96
C HIS A 35 -6.21 2.27 -24.53
N ILE A 36 -5.36 3.05 -23.83
CA ILE A 36 -5.04 2.78 -22.43
C ILE A 36 -6.28 3.00 -21.56
N TYR A 37 -7.04 4.06 -21.78
CA TYR A 37 -8.32 4.31 -21.10
C TYR A 37 -9.27 3.12 -21.23
N LYS A 38 -9.50 2.65 -22.46
CA LYS A 38 -10.41 1.54 -22.73
C LYS A 38 -9.92 0.25 -22.07
N SER A 39 -8.61 0.01 -22.10
CA SER A 39 -8.01 -1.13 -21.41
C SER A 39 -8.15 -1.03 -19.90
N PHE A 40 -7.78 0.10 -19.32
CA PHE A 40 -7.82 0.31 -17.88
C PHE A 40 -9.24 0.24 -17.30
N TRP A 41 -10.18 0.99 -17.87
CA TRP A 41 -11.57 0.98 -17.39
C TRP A 41 -12.32 -0.29 -17.78
N GLY A 42 -11.92 -0.91 -18.90
CA GLY A 42 -12.44 -2.22 -19.29
C GLY A 42 -12.06 -3.34 -18.33
N LEU A 43 -10.93 -3.23 -17.60
CA LEU A 43 -10.53 -4.18 -16.57
C LEU A 43 -11.44 -4.14 -15.34
N GLN A 44 -12.09 -2.99 -15.05
CA GLN A 44 -12.86 -2.81 -13.82
C GLN A 44 -13.99 -3.84 -13.66
N LYS A 45 -14.58 -4.31 -14.76
CA LYS A 45 -15.59 -5.38 -14.71
C LYS A 45 -15.05 -6.65 -14.03
N TRP A 46 -13.78 -6.99 -14.24
CA TRP A 46 -13.12 -8.16 -13.65
C TRP A 46 -12.49 -7.87 -12.29
N LEU A 47 -12.02 -6.64 -12.07
CA LEU A 47 -11.53 -6.25 -10.75
C LEU A 47 -12.66 -6.20 -9.72
N HIS A 48 -13.87 -5.81 -10.15
CA HIS A 48 -15.06 -5.79 -9.31
C HIS A 48 -15.61 -7.20 -9.03
N ASP A 49 -15.66 -8.06 -10.03
CA ASP A 49 -16.09 -9.45 -9.90
C ASP A 49 -15.06 -10.40 -10.54
N PRO A 50 -14.04 -10.85 -9.78
CA PRO A 50 -13.02 -11.75 -10.30
C PRO A 50 -13.53 -13.20 -10.44
N LEU A 51 -14.65 -13.57 -9.81
CA LEU A 51 -15.18 -14.93 -9.89
C LEU A 51 -15.61 -15.30 -11.31
N GLN A 52 -16.11 -14.33 -12.10
CA GLN A 52 -16.50 -14.57 -13.48
C GLN A 52 -15.35 -15.09 -14.37
N LEU A 53 -14.09 -14.79 -14.00
CA LEU A 53 -12.90 -15.29 -14.71
C LEU A 53 -12.65 -16.79 -14.46
N LEU A 54 -13.26 -17.35 -13.42
CA LEU A 54 -13.13 -18.76 -13.05
C LEU A 54 -14.41 -19.56 -13.38
N THR A 55 -15.56 -18.88 -13.46
CA THR A 55 -16.87 -19.53 -13.59
C THR A 55 -17.53 -19.39 -14.96
N SER A 56 -17.05 -18.50 -15.84
CA SER A 56 -17.63 -18.29 -17.17
C SER A 56 -17.19 -19.38 -18.15
N ASP A 57 -18.06 -19.73 -19.11
CA ASP A 57 -17.71 -20.61 -20.24
C ASP A 57 -16.57 -20.03 -21.08
N LYS A 58 -16.38 -18.70 -21.04
CA LYS A 58 -15.30 -17.96 -21.72
C LYS A 58 -14.13 -17.63 -20.79
N ALA A 59 -13.96 -18.36 -19.69
CA ALA A 59 -12.93 -18.13 -18.68
C ALA A 59 -11.52 -17.95 -19.28
N SER A 60 -11.08 -18.89 -20.13
CA SER A 60 -9.73 -18.85 -20.70
C SER A 60 -9.49 -17.62 -21.59
N SER A 61 -10.44 -17.26 -22.46
CA SER A 61 -10.33 -16.07 -23.30
C SER A 61 -10.42 -14.77 -22.48
N ASN A 62 -11.24 -14.76 -21.42
CA ASN A 62 -11.37 -13.59 -20.56
C ASN A 62 -10.09 -13.35 -19.75
N LEU A 63 -9.45 -14.43 -19.25
CA LEU A 63 -8.16 -14.37 -18.56
C LEU A 63 -7.06 -13.86 -19.49
N GLU A 64 -7.01 -14.34 -20.73
CA GLU A 64 -6.06 -13.87 -21.73
C GLU A 64 -6.27 -12.37 -22.04
N GLN A 65 -7.52 -11.96 -22.25
CA GLN A 65 -7.84 -10.56 -22.50
C GLN A 65 -7.49 -9.66 -21.30
N MET A 66 -7.77 -10.12 -20.08
CA MET A 66 -7.39 -9.42 -18.86
C MET A 66 -5.86 -9.29 -18.75
N ALA A 67 -5.11 -10.36 -19.00
CA ALA A 67 -3.65 -10.36 -18.94
C ALA A 67 -3.03 -9.38 -19.95
N GLN A 68 -3.59 -9.31 -21.17
CA GLN A 68 -3.18 -8.34 -22.19
C GLN A 68 -3.47 -6.89 -21.77
N MET A 69 -4.69 -6.63 -21.28
CA MET A 69 -5.09 -5.29 -20.81
C MET A 69 -4.26 -4.83 -19.60
N MET A 70 -4.00 -5.73 -18.65
CA MET A 70 -3.11 -5.46 -17.51
C MET A 70 -1.68 -5.19 -17.99
N SER A 71 -1.15 -6.01 -18.90
CA SER A 71 0.20 -5.82 -19.45
C SER A 71 0.37 -4.43 -20.07
N LEU A 72 -0.60 -3.96 -20.85
CA LEU A 72 -0.55 -2.63 -21.46
C LEU A 72 -0.46 -1.51 -20.41
N VAL A 73 -1.22 -1.61 -19.32
CA VAL A 73 -1.18 -0.63 -18.22
C VAL A 73 0.18 -0.70 -17.49
N LEU A 74 0.70 -1.90 -17.26
CA LEU A 74 2.01 -2.07 -16.61
C LEU A 74 3.17 -1.59 -17.49
N ASP A 75 3.09 -1.77 -18.81
CA ASP A 75 4.05 -1.24 -19.78
C ASP A 75 4.04 0.29 -19.75
N ASN A 76 2.85 0.90 -19.65
CA ASN A 76 2.73 2.34 -19.46
C ASN A 76 3.39 2.80 -18.16
N PHE A 77 3.15 2.12 -17.03
CA PHE A 77 3.81 2.46 -15.77
C PHE A 77 5.33 2.34 -15.82
N ALA A 78 5.86 1.31 -16.50
CA ALA A 78 7.28 1.09 -16.68
C ALA A 78 7.95 2.14 -17.59
N ALA A 79 7.21 2.72 -18.54
CA ALA A 79 7.73 3.73 -19.47
C ALA A 79 8.01 5.09 -18.81
N TYR A 80 7.34 5.41 -17.71
CA TYR A 80 7.58 6.66 -16.97
C TYR A 80 8.67 6.46 -15.93
N SER A 81 9.71 7.29 -15.99
CA SER A 81 10.90 7.12 -15.15
C SER A 81 10.61 7.45 -13.68
N VAL A 82 11.33 6.79 -12.77
CA VAL A 82 11.28 7.06 -11.32
C VAL A 82 11.59 8.53 -11.03
N SER A 83 12.47 9.14 -11.81
CA SER A 83 12.86 10.55 -11.70
C SER A 83 11.69 11.52 -11.95
N ASP A 84 10.84 11.21 -12.94
CA ASP A 84 9.66 12.03 -13.24
C ASP A 84 8.61 11.94 -12.12
N LEU A 85 8.51 10.77 -11.47
CA LEU A 85 7.64 10.54 -10.32
C LEU A 85 8.16 11.22 -9.05
N GLU A 86 9.49 11.27 -8.85
CA GLU A 86 10.11 11.99 -7.73
C GLU A 86 9.94 13.50 -7.88
N ALA A 87 10.05 14.05 -9.09
CA ALA A 87 9.76 15.45 -9.37
C ALA A 87 8.29 15.80 -9.04
N ALA A 88 7.35 14.91 -9.36
CA ALA A 88 5.94 15.05 -8.98
C ALA A 88 5.71 14.93 -7.46
N ALA A 89 6.44 14.03 -6.79
CA ALA A 89 6.35 13.84 -5.33
C ALA A 89 7.07 14.94 -4.52
N GLY A 90 8.01 15.67 -5.14
CA GLY A 90 8.89 16.65 -4.51
C GLY A 90 8.35 18.08 -4.43
N VAL A 91 7.16 18.36 -4.96
CA VAL A 91 6.55 19.71 -4.93
C VAL A 91 5.21 19.66 -4.19
N GLY A 92 5.23 19.96 -2.89
CA GLY A 92 4.04 20.44 -2.18
C GLY A 92 3.23 19.41 -1.39
N ALA A 93 3.85 18.76 -0.40
CA ALA A 93 3.15 18.07 0.68
C ALA A 93 2.47 19.05 1.67
N GLU A 94 1.55 19.90 1.21
CA GLU A 94 0.77 20.78 2.10
C GLU A 94 -0.76 20.73 1.88
N ARG A 95 -1.28 20.11 0.82
CA ARG A 95 -2.73 19.85 0.68
C ARG A 95 -3.01 18.49 0.06
N GLU A 96 -3.22 17.48 0.90
CA GLU A 96 -3.87 16.24 0.48
C GLU A 96 -5.34 16.54 0.15
N PHE A 97 -5.64 16.67 -1.15
CA PHE A 97 -7.02 16.71 -1.60
C PHE A 97 -7.60 15.30 -1.57
N TYR A 98 -8.64 15.09 -0.76
CA TYR A 98 -9.35 13.83 -0.71
C TYR A 98 -10.33 13.71 -1.87
N PHE A 99 -10.13 12.73 -2.74
CA PHE A 99 -11.05 12.37 -3.80
C PHE A 99 -11.76 11.05 -3.43
N PRO A 100 -13.09 11.03 -3.29
CA PRO A 100 -13.82 9.82 -2.89
C PRO A 100 -13.89 8.74 -3.98
N GLY A 101 -13.50 9.05 -5.22
CA GLY A 101 -13.52 8.13 -6.35
C GLY A 101 -12.54 8.55 -7.44
N PHE A 102 -12.32 7.64 -8.40
CA PHE A 102 -11.43 7.88 -9.54
C PHE A 102 -12.08 8.77 -10.60
N LEU A 103 -11.27 9.56 -11.32
CA LEU A 103 -11.76 10.46 -12.36
C LEU A 103 -11.79 9.71 -13.70
N THR A 104 -12.93 9.11 -14.04
CA THR A 104 -13.10 8.28 -15.25
C THR A 104 -13.14 9.09 -16.57
N SER A 105 -12.52 10.26 -16.64
CA SER A 105 -12.46 11.07 -17.86
C SER A 105 -11.34 10.59 -18.77
N THR A 106 -11.66 10.38 -20.06
CA THR A 106 -10.69 10.04 -21.10
C THR A 106 -9.57 11.06 -21.23
N ARG A 107 -9.86 12.33 -20.93
CA ARG A 107 -8.89 13.44 -21.01
C ARG A 107 -7.92 13.48 -19.83
N LEU A 108 -8.26 12.81 -18.73
CA LEU A 108 -7.48 12.85 -17.49
C LEU A 108 -6.64 11.60 -17.28
N ILE A 109 -6.91 10.51 -18.00
CA ILE A 109 -6.23 9.22 -17.78
C ILE A 109 -4.70 9.35 -17.87
N SER A 110 -4.18 10.16 -18.78
CA SER A 110 -2.74 10.34 -18.97
C SER A 110 -2.10 11.03 -17.78
N LEU A 111 -2.85 11.92 -17.10
CA LEU A 111 -2.43 12.59 -15.88
C LEU A 111 -2.58 11.66 -14.66
N GLU A 112 -3.70 10.93 -14.55
CA GLU A 112 -3.91 9.95 -13.48
C GLU A 112 -2.85 8.85 -13.49
N LEU A 113 -2.48 8.37 -14.68
CA LEU A 113 -1.43 7.37 -14.83
C LEU A 113 -0.04 7.89 -14.42
N GLN A 114 0.17 9.20 -14.30
CA GLN A 114 1.42 9.78 -13.76
C GLN A 114 1.38 9.96 -12.24
N ASP A 115 0.19 9.92 -11.61
CA ASP A 115 0.04 10.08 -10.17
C ASP A 115 0.52 8.85 -9.38
N THR A 116 1.33 9.09 -8.36
CA THR A 116 1.95 8.02 -7.56
C THR A 116 0.93 7.26 -6.70
N HIS A 117 -0.08 7.96 -6.15
CA HIS A 117 -1.13 7.34 -5.34
C HIS A 117 -2.02 6.46 -6.21
N PHE A 118 -2.43 6.96 -7.38
CA PHE A 118 -3.21 6.23 -8.36
C PHE A 118 -2.49 4.95 -8.80
N ARG A 119 -1.21 5.04 -9.19
CA ARG A 119 -0.41 3.85 -9.54
C ARG A 119 -0.38 2.82 -8.41
N ARG A 120 -0.18 3.26 -7.16
CA ARG A 120 -0.24 2.35 -6.00
C ARG A 120 -1.59 1.67 -5.87
N HIS A 121 -2.69 2.42 -5.98
CA HIS A 121 -4.04 1.84 -5.92
C HIS A 121 -4.26 0.79 -6.99
N VAL A 122 -3.89 1.09 -8.25
CA VAL A 122 -4.02 0.16 -9.37
C VAL A 122 -3.20 -1.11 -9.15
N LEU A 123 -1.93 -0.98 -8.79
CA LEU A 123 -1.05 -2.13 -8.55
C LEU A 123 -1.54 -2.99 -7.38
N VAL A 124 -2.02 -2.38 -6.30
CA VAL A 124 -2.60 -3.10 -5.16
C VAL A 124 -3.84 -3.88 -5.57
N GLN A 125 -4.75 -3.26 -6.34
CA GLN A 125 -5.95 -3.94 -6.86
C GLN A 125 -5.57 -5.12 -7.75
N TYR A 126 -4.58 -4.95 -8.63
CA TYR A 126 -4.11 -6.03 -9.51
C TYR A 126 -3.51 -7.17 -8.69
N ILE A 127 -2.65 -6.87 -7.71
CA ILE A 127 -2.05 -7.87 -6.81
C ILE A 127 -3.14 -8.68 -6.11
N ILE A 128 -4.16 -8.03 -5.54
CA ILE A 128 -5.25 -8.73 -4.84
C ILE A 128 -5.97 -9.71 -5.78
N VAL A 129 -6.34 -9.26 -6.98
CA VAL A 129 -7.07 -10.10 -7.95
C VAL A 129 -6.18 -11.21 -8.51
N LEU A 130 -4.93 -10.93 -8.85
CA LEU A 130 -4.00 -11.93 -9.36
C LEU A 130 -3.70 -13.01 -8.32
N LEU A 131 -3.50 -12.64 -7.06
CA LEU A 131 -3.31 -13.60 -5.96
C LEU A 131 -4.57 -14.44 -5.75
N PHE A 132 -5.75 -13.82 -5.79
CA PHE A 132 -7.04 -14.51 -5.72
C PHE A 132 -7.19 -15.58 -6.82
N LEU A 133 -6.86 -15.23 -8.07
CA LEU A 133 -6.94 -16.15 -9.21
C LEU A 133 -5.88 -17.25 -9.16
N CYS A 134 -4.72 -16.97 -8.53
CA CYS A 134 -3.67 -17.95 -8.32
C CYS A 134 -4.01 -18.98 -7.23
N ASP A 135 -4.89 -18.66 -6.28
CA ASP A 135 -5.32 -19.58 -5.22
C ASP A 135 -6.46 -20.50 -5.66
N SER A 136 -6.09 -21.53 -6.43
CA SER A 136 -7.02 -22.59 -6.84
C SER A 136 -7.56 -23.43 -5.67
N SER A 137 -6.97 -23.33 -4.48
CA SER A 137 -7.46 -24.05 -3.28
C SER A 137 -8.67 -23.36 -2.64
N LEU A 138 -8.79 -22.05 -2.82
CA LEU A 138 -9.95 -21.27 -2.39
C LEU A 138 -11.01 -21.20 -3.49
N HIS A 139 -10.55 -21.05 -4.73
CA HIS A 139 -11.41 -20.74 -5.87
C HIS A 139 -11.13 -21.74 -6.99
N PRO A 140 -11.65 -22.99 -6.87
CA PRO A 140 -11.46 -23.97 -7.92
C PRO A 140 -12.18 -23.50 -9.19
N PRO A 141 -11.49 -23.48 -10.34
CA PRO A 141 -12.13 -23.09 -11.60
C PRO A 141 -13.20 -24.11 -11.99
N LYS A 142 -14.30 -23.63 -12.59
CA LYS A 142 -15.40 -24.51 -13.04
C LYS A 142 -14.99 -25.37 -14.23
N SER A 143 -14.11 -24.84 -15.08
CA SER A 143 -13.52 -25.60 -16.18
C SER A 143 -12.07 -25.96 -15.84
N SER A 144 -11.68 -27.19 -16.16
CA SER A 144 -10.28 -27.63 -16.15
C SER A 144 -9.42 -26.95 -17.23
N ASP A 145 -10.03 -26.12 -18.09
CA ASP A 145 -9.38 -25.44 -19.23
C ASP A 145 -8.55 -24.20 -18.83
N ILE A 146 -8.43 -23.87 -17.55
CA ILE A 146 -7.37 -22.95 -17.10
C ILE A 146 -6.04 -23.71 -17.18
N LYS A 147 -5.44 -23.64 -18.38
CA LYS A 147 -4.19 -24.34 -18.71
C LYS A 147 -3.05 -23.76 -17.87
N LYS A 148 -2.04 -24.58 -17.58
CA LYS A 148 -0.77 -24.17 -16.92
C LYS A 148 -0.15 -22.86 -17.45
N PRO A 149 -0.16 -22.56 -18.77
CA PRO A 149 0.38 -21.30 -19.28
C PRO A 149 -0.36 -20.05 -18.78
N ALA A 150 -1.68 -20.12 -18.58
CA ALA A 150 -2.44 -18.99 -18.05
C ALA A 150 -2.03 -18.70 -16.61
N MET A 151 -1.86 -19.72 -15.78
CA MET A 151 -1.40 -19.57 -14.39
C MET A 151 0.01 -18.99 -14.32
N GLU A 152 0.89 -19.39 -15.23
CA GLU A 152 2.24 -18.84 -15.28
C GLU A 152 2.24 -17.36 -15.67
N GLU A 153 1.38 -16.97 -16.60
CA GLU A 153 1.20 -15.57 -16.97
C GLU A 153 0.66 -14.73 -15.80
N LEU A 154 -0.30 -15.25 -15.02
CA LEU A 154 -0.79 -14.56 -13.82
C LEU A 154 0.32 -14.35 -12.78
N ARG A 155 1.20 -15.33 -12.57
CA ARG A 155 2.37 -15.18 -11.69
C ARG A 155 3.34 -14.14 -12.22
N ARG A 156 3.65 -14.18 -13.52
CA ARG A 156 4.50 -13.18 -14.19
C ARG A 156 3.95 -11.76 -14.00
N LEU A 157 2.65 -11.57 -14.17
CA LEU A 157 1.99 -10.28 -13.92
C LEU A 157 2.07 -9.87 -12.45
N THR A 158 1.91 -10.81 -11.52
CA THR A 158 2.01 -10.56 -10.08
C THR A 158 3.40 -10.03 -9.74
N ASP A 159 4.47 -10.68 -10.23
CA ASP A 159 5.85 -10.27 -9.99
C ASP A 159 6.15 -8.90 -10.60
N ARG A 160 5.64 -8.62 -11.80
CA ARG A 160 5.74 -7.29 -12.42
C ARG A 160 5.07 -6.21 -11.57
N CYS A 161 3.89 -6.49 -11.01
CA CYS A 161 3.19 -5.54 -10.16
C CYS A 161 3.99 -5.24 -8.88
N TRP A 162 4.55 -6.26 -8.24
CA TRP A 162 5.42 -6.08 -7.07
C TRP A 162 6.66 -5.24 -7.39
N LYS A 163 7.33 -5.53 -8.51
CA LYS A 163 8.52 -4.79 -8.93
C LYS A 163 8.21 -3.31 -9.15
N LEU A 164 7.17 -3.00 -9.93
CA LEU A 164 6.75 -1.62 -10.17
C LEU A 164 6.34 -0.92 -8.88
N LEU A 165 5.69 -1.61 -7.95
CA LEU A 165 5.29 -1.05 -6.67
C LEU A 165 6.50 -0.64 -5.81
N GLU A 166 7.58 -1.44 -5.85
CA GLU A 166 8.83 -1.14 -5.15
C GLU A 166 9.55 0.10 -5.69
N GLU A 167 9.36 0.39 -6.98
CA GLU A 167 9.96 1.51 -7.71
C GLU A 167 9.21 2.84 -7.50
N ILE A 168 7.97 2.83 -6.98
CA ILE A 168 7.16 4.05 -6.81
C ILE A 168 7.59 4.87 -5.58
N PRO A 169 8.08 6.12 -5.75
CA PRO A 169 8.35 7.02 -4.63
C PRO A 169 7.04 7.54 -3.99
N PRO A 170 7.10 8.01 -2.73
CA PRO A 170 8.19 7.88 -1.77
C PRO A 170 8.20 6.51 -1.07
N GLN A 171 9.38 5.94 -0.80
CA GLN A 171 9.56 4.70 -0.02
C GLN A 171 8.83 3.45 -0.57
N GLY A 172 8.76 3.27 -1.90
CA GLY A 172 8.06 2.13 -2.55
C GLY A 172 8.40 0.75 -1.97
N ARG A 173 9.69 0.45 -1.74
CA ARG A 173 10.12 -0.80 -1.10
C ARG A 173 9.52 -1.05 0.29
N ARG A 174 9.40 -0.01 1.13
CA ARG A 174 8.78 -0.13 2.46
C ARG A 174 7.27 -0.32 2.36
N PHE A 175 6.63 0.36 1.41
CA PHE A 175 5.22 0.16 1.11
C PHE A 175 4.96 -1.28 0.67
N ALA A 176 5.71 -1.79 -0.32
CA ALA A 176 5.60 -3.16 -0.80
C ALA A 176 5.84 -4.19 0.33
N ALA A 177 6.86 -4.01 1.16
CA ALA A 177 7.13 -4.88 2.30
C ALA A 177 5.96 -4.88 3.33
N SER A 178 5.33 -3.73 3.55
CA SER A 178 4.15 -3.64 4.43
C SER A 178 2.94 -4.33 3.81
N LEU A 179 2.72 -4.15 2.50
CA LEU A 179 1.64 -4.81 1.77
C LEU A 179 1.79 -6.33 1.80
N ARG A 180 3.01 -6.87 1.65
CA ARG A 180 3.28 -8.32 1.78
C ARG A 180 2.81 -8.85 3.13
N LYS A 181 3.13 -8.16 4.23
CA LYS A 181 2.65 -8.54 5.58
C LYS A 181 1.13 -8.50 5.70
N VAL A 182 0.48 -7.54 5.05
CA VAL A 182 -0.99 -7.48 5.00
C VAL A 182 -1.53 -8.71 4.25
N MET A 183 -0.96 -9.05 3.09
CA MET A 183 -1.38 -10.23 2.33
C MET A 183 -1.15 -11.53 3.11
N ASP A 184 -0.02 -11.67 3.82
CA ASP A 184 0.24 -12.82 4.70
C ASP A 184 -0.82 -12.95 5.79
N ARG A 185 -1.22 -11.81 6.39
CA ARG A 185 -2.31 -11.78 7.38
C ARG A 185 -3.64 -12.20 6.76
N GLU A 186 -3.97 -11.74 5.56
CA GLU A 186 -5.21 -12.13 4.86
C GLU A 186 -5.21 -13.63 4.50
N ASN A 187 -4.07 -14.19 4.09
CA ASN A 187 -3.92 -15.62 3.86
C ASN A 187 -4.14 -16.43 5.14
N ASN A 188 -3.52 -16.00 6.26
CA ASN A 188 -3.71 -16.62 7.56
C ASN A 188 -5.17 -16.56 8.02
N TRP A 189 -5.83 -15.40 7.86
CA TRP A 189 -7.25 -15.23 8.18
C TRP A 189 -8.13 -16.17 7.37
N THR A 190 -7.84 -16.30 6.09
CA THR A 190 -8.57 -17.18 5.17
C THR A 190 -8.38 -18.66 5.53
N ALA A 191 -7.14 -19.07 5.83
CA ALA A 191 -6.82 -20.42 6.29
C ALA A 191 -7.51 -20.75 7.64
N TRP A 192 -7.52 -19.79 8.57
CA TRP A 192 -8.20 -19.94 9.87
C TRP A 192 -9.72 -20.11 9.70
N LYS A 193 -10.36 -19.32 8.84
CA LYS A 193 -11.78 -19.48 8.49
C LYS A 193 -12.07 -20.84 7.85
N LYS A 194 -11.24 -21.27 6.91
CA LYS A 194 -11.32 -22.61 6.28
C LYS A 194 -11.25 -23.74 7.31
N ALA A 195 -10.44 -23.56 8.34
CA ALA A 195 -10.31 -24.51 9.45
C ALA A 195 -11.48 -24.45 10.46
N LYS A 196 -12.61 -23.82 10.11
CA LYS A 196 -13.79 -23.63 10.97
C LYS A 196 -13.51 -22.79 12.22
N CYS A 197 -12.63 -21.80 12.10
CA CYS A 197 -12.38 -20.81 13.13
C CYS A 197 -11.94 -21.42 14.47
N PRO A 198 -10.83 -22.18 14.51
CA PRO A 198 -10.34 -22.76 15.76
C PRO A 198 -10.11 -21.68 16.81
N ASP A 199 -10.42 -21.98 18.07
CA ASP A 199 -10.27 -21.03 19.16
C ASP A 199 -8.80 -20.58 19.31
N PHE A 200 -8.61 -19.28 19.54
CA PHE A 200 -7.30 -18.67 19.83
C PHE A 200 -6.94 -18.76 21.32
N GLY A 201 -7.90 -19.17 22.15
CA GLY A 201 -7.71 -19.45 23.57
C GLY A 201 -6.54 -20.40 23.78
N ARG A 202 -5.44 -19.89 24.35
CA ARG A 202 -4.43 -20.76 24.93
C ARG A 202 -5.00 -21.32 26.21
N ALA A 203 -4.82 -22.62 26.44
CA ALA A 203 -5.05 -23.18 27.76
C ALA A 203 -4.31 -22.32 28.79
N PRO A 204 -4.89 -22.09 29.99
CA PRO A 204 -4.16 -21.43 31.06
C PRO A 204 -2.78 -22.05 31.16
N LEU A 205 -1.73 -21.23 31.25
CA LEU A 205 -0.40 -21.75 31.58
C LEU A 205 -0.59 -22.65 32.80
N SER A 206 -0.24 -23.93 32.69
CA SER A 206 -0.33 -24.88 33.82
C SER A 206 0.27 -24.19 35.02
N GLU A 207 -0.46 -24.20 36.14
CA GLU A 207 -0.12 -23.50 37.40
C GLU A 207 1.36 -23.13 37.41
N ALA A 208 1.66 -21.85 37.18
CA ALA A 208 3.03 -21.37 37.22
C ALA A 208 3.66 -22.00 38.46
N PRO A 209 4.84 -22.66 38.37
CA PRO A 209 5.45 -23.26 39.54
C PRO A 209 5.40 -22.20 40.60
N VAL A 210 4.73 -22.51 41.73
CA VAL A 210 4.53 -21.56 42.82
C VAL A 210 5.91 -20.96 43.04
N ILE A 211 6.09 -19.72 42.60
CA ILE A 211 7.29 -18.99 42.92
C ILE A 211 7.06 -18.77 44.40
N GLU A 212 7.63 -19.65 45.23
CA GLU A 212 7.85 -19.34 46.63
C GLU A 212 8.59 -18.03 46.58
N VAL A 213 7.86 -16.93 46.77
CA VAL A 213 8.43 -15.61 46.98
C VAL A 213 9.21 -15.80 48.27
N GLY A 214 10.48 -16.15 48.08
CA GLY A 214 11.32 -16.72 49.10
C GLY A 214 11.27 -15.86 50.34
N THR A 215 11.36 -16.52 51.48
CA THR A 215 11.55 -15.97 52.83
C THR A 215 12.43 -14.71 52.86
N LYS A 216 13.36 -14.54 51.91
CA LYS A 216 14.07 -13.29 51.60
C LYS A 216 13.24 -12.01 51.73
N ARG A 217 12.01 -11.91 51.22
CA ARG A 217 11.22 -10.65 51.39
C ARG A 217 10.84 -10.42 52.86
N LYS A 218 10.49 -11.49 53.58
CA LYS A 218 10.17 -11.44 55.03
C LYS A 218 11.44 -11.18 55.86
N GLU A 219 12.57 -11.78 55.50
CA GLU A 219 13.88 -11.57 56.14
C GLU A 219 14.40 -10.15 55.92
N VAL A 220 14.29 -9.61 54.71
CA VAL A 220 14.67 -8.21 54.40
C VAL A 220 13.77 -7.23 55.18
N LEU A 221 12.47 -7.51 55.29
CA LEU A 221 11.56 -6.69 56.11
C LEU A 221 11.87 -6.82 57.61
N ALA A 222 12.20 -8.02 58.10
CA ALA A 222 12.62 -8.24 59.48
C ALA A 222 13.93 -7.50 59.79
N ALA A 223 14.93 -7.59 58.91
CA ALA A 223 16.19 -6.87 59.02
C ALA A 223 15.99 -5.35 58.97
N SER A 224 15.10 -4.85 58.10
CA SER A 224 14.73 -3.42 58.04
C SER A 224 14.08 -2.95 59.35
N ASN A 225 13.22 -3.76 59.96
CA ASN A 225 12.58 -3.43 61.24
C ASN A 225 13.56 -3.46 62.42
N VAL A 226 14.62 -4.28 62.37
CA VAL A 226 15.72 -4.24 63.35
C VAL A 226 16.52 -2.94 63.20
N TRP A 227 16.87 -2.54 61.97
CA TRP A 227 17.59 -1.29 61.74
C TRP A 227 16.78 -0.06 62.16
N LYS A 228 15.47 -0.04 61.88
CA LYS A 228 14.56 1.02 62.34
C LYS A 228 14.48 1.09 63.87
N ARG A 229 14.37 -0.04 64.57
CA ARG A 229 14.36 -0.06 66.04
C ARG A 229 15.66 0.48 66.63
N ARG A 230 16.80 0.14 66.03
CA ARG A 230 18.11 0.60 66.51
C ARG A 230 18.31 2.10 66.28
N TYR A 231 18.04 2.59 65.07
CA TYR A 231 18.28 4.01 64.73
C TYR A 231 17.23 4.98 65.29
N PHE A 232 15.96 4.58 65.35
CA PHE A 232 14.89 5.46 65.84
C PHE A 232 14.53 5.20 67.31
N GLY A 233 14.84 4.02 67.86
CA GLY A 233 14.70 3.73 69.28
C GLY A 233 15.77 4.43 70.13
N ASP A 234 17.03 4.42 69.68
CA ASP A 234 18.11 5.12 70.39
C ASP A 234 17.95 6.64 70.35
N LYS A 235 17.37 7.20 69.28
CA LYS A 235 17.02 8.64 69.24
C LYS A 235 15.87 9.01 70.18
N ALA A 236 14.90 8.11 70.39
CA ALA A 236 13.84 8.33 71.36
C ALA A 236 14.37 8.20 72.80
N ARG A 237 15.25 7.23 73.05
CA ARG A 237 15.88 7.02 74.36
C ARG A 237 16.87 8.12 74.73
N ALA A 238 17.69 8.57 73.78
CA ALA A 238 18.57 9.72 73.97
C ALA A 238 17.78 11.04 74.17
N ARG A 239 16.58 11.18 73.59
CA ARG A 239 15.69 12.31 73.89
C ARG A 239 15.15 12.25 75.32
N LEU A 240 14.75 11.06 75.78
CA LEU A 240 14.21 10.84 77.13
C LEU A 240 15.28 10.94 78.23
N GLU A 241 16.53 10.57 77.93
CA GLU A 241 17.69 10.77 78.83
C GLU A 241 18.07 12.25 78.95
N VAL A 242 17.96 13.04 77.87
CA VAL A 242 18.17 14.50 77.90
C VAL A 242 17.03 15.24 78.63
N GLU A 243 15.80 14.70 78.61
CA GLU A 243 14.64 15.24 79.33
C GLU A 243 14.53 14.72 80.79
N GLY A 244 15.48 13.90 81.27
CA GLY A 244 15.53 13.47 82.67
C GLY A 244 14.39 12.54 83.10
N LEU A 245 13.82 11.76 82.18
CA LEU A 245 12.66 10.88 82.43
C LEU A 245 13.00 9.38 82.46
N LEU A 246 14.27 9.04 82.63
CA LEU A 246 14.75 7.66 82.84
C LEU A 246 15.69 7.64 84.04
N GLU A 247 15.28 6.97 85.12
CA GLU A 247 16.17 6.47 86.20
C GLU A 247 16.76 5.10 85.82
#